data_AF-A0A2N0PJC8-F1
#
_entry.id   AF-A0A2N0PJC8-F1
#
_cell.length_a   1.000
_cell.length_b   1.000
_cell.length_c   1.000
_cell.angle_alpha   90.00
_cell.angle_beta   90.00
_cell.angle_gamma   90.00
#
_symmetry.space_group_name_H-M   'P 1'
#
loop_
_entity.id
_entity.type
_entity.pdbx_description
1 polymer ?
#
loop_
_entity_poly.entity_id
_entity_poly.type
_entity_poly.pdbx_seq_one_letter_code
_entity_poly.pdbx_strand_id
1 'polypeptide(L)'
;MVKHEKKVTVYTRAAEHPGHFKVVDDAYEKKQRNGEIRQQRTITLTISIADKKVNSLIPFFRKHVKQGGFIPQAPTLCQMYLPQIFENHLTQLKLMFESKPVAITMDETTDDCARSVVNTLFHFRTNTKLVSVDFLIQVNNSTIGSTLLTILTKYNIPFSLPRLFISDSAAYMKKCFREVLKPVMPQLIHAPCCAHILNLIGETWQKFNPFAILKEFLAKVKECFVRSPARRGRYLIHLRNYGISSPCKIPLPTSIRWNLWFKMVEYIKIHIPY
;
A
#
# COMPACT_ATOMS: atom_id res chain seq x y z
N MET A 1 -24.94 27.25 12.52
CA MET A 1 -24.46 25.85 12.40
C MET A 1 -22.99 25.85 12.03
N VAL A 2 -22.12 25.55 13.00
CA VAL A 2 -20.66 25.58 12.84
C VAL A 2 -20.20 24.28 12.18
N LYS A 3 -19.70 24.36 10.93
CA LYS A 3 -19.04 23.25 10.24
C LYS A 3 -17.65 23.03 10.84
N HIS A 4 -17.43 21.90 11.48
CA HIS A 4 -16.09 21.44 11.84
C HIS A 4 -15.39 20.86 10.60
N GLU A 5 -14.49 21.63 9.99
CA GLU A 5 -13.52 21.09 9.01
C GLU A 5 -12.38 20.39 9.75
N LYS A 6 -12.34 19.06 9.70
CA LYS A 6 -11.13 18.31 10.05
C LYS A 6 -10.13 18.40 8.89
N LYS A 7 -9.14 19.29 9.01
CA LYS A 7 -7.91 19.24 8.20
C LYS A 7 -7.16 17.95 8.54
N VAL A 8 -7.05 17.05 7.56
CA VAL A 8 -6.10 15.93 7.63
C VAL A 8 -4.75 16.46 7.15
N THR A 9 -3.93 16.88 8.10
CA THR A 9 -2.53 17.22 7.84
C THR A 9 -1.71 15.94 8.02
N VAL A 10 -0.99 15.51 6.99
CA VAL A 10 0.07 14.50 7.17
C VAL A 10 1.16 15.18 8.00
N TYR A 11 1.32 14.74 9.25
CA TYR A 11 2.37 15.27 10.12
C TYR A 11 3.74 14.91 9.53
N THR A 12 4.43 15.91 9.00
CA THR A 12 5.86 15.85 8.70
C THR A 12 6.55 16.93 9.53
N ARG A 13 7.60 16.56 10.27
CA ARG A 13 8.44 17.47 11.08
C ARG A 13 9.15 18.58 10.28
N ALA A 14 8.91 18.68 8.97
CA ALA A 14 9.45 19.73 8.12
C ALA A 14 8.99 21.14 8.55
N ALA A 15 7.81 21.26 9.19
CA ALA A 15 7.30 22.53 9.70
C ALA A 15 8.03 23.02 10.97
N GLU A 16 8.69 22.13 11.71
CA GLU A 16 9.37 22.46 12.97
C GLU A 16 10.79 23.01 12.77
N HIS A 17 11.37 22.84 11.56
CA HIS A 17 12.73 23.28 11.24
C HIS A 17 12.82 23.87 9.80
N PRO A 18 12.42 25.14 9.59
CA PRO A 18 12.54 25.79 8.30
C PRO A 18 14.02 25.89 7.90
N GLY A 19 14.41 25.27 6.78
CA GLY A 19 15.75 25.35 6.20
C GLY A 19 16.61 24.08 6.26
N HIS A 20 16.20 23.04 7.00
CA HIS A 20 17.01 21.80 7.15
C HIS A 20 16.66 20.66 6.17
N PHE A 21 15.52 20.71 5.49
CA PHE A 21 15.11 19.69 4.54
C PHE A 21 14.71 20.32 3.20
N LYS A 22 15.48 20.02 2.14
CA LYS A 22 15.05 20.26 0.74
C LYS A 22 14.34 19.02 0.23
N VAL A 23 13.16 19.23 -0.38
CA VAL A 23 12.52 18.22 -1.23
C VAL A 23 13.33 18.19 -2.53
N VAL A 24 13.96 17.04 -2.81
CA VAL A 24 14.63 16.81 -4.09
C VAL A 24 13.69 15.92 -4.90
N ASP A 25 13.06 16.52 -5.91
CA ASP A 25 12.44 15.81 -7.02
C ASP A 25 13.57 15.35 -7.92
N ASP A 26 13.81 14.04 -8.07
CA ASP A 26 14.61 13.53 -9.17
C ASP A 26 14.07 12.21 -9.71
N ALA A 27 13.74 12.25 -11.00
CA ALA A 27 13.39 11.11 -11.83
C ALA A 27 14.67 10.37 -12.25
N TYR A 28 14.66 9.04 -12.29
CA TYR A 28 15.68 8.31 -13.06
C TYR A 28 15.13 7.09 -13.79
N GLU A 29 15.64 6.97 -15.02
CA GLU A 29 15.24 6.14 -16.14
C GLU A 29 15.81 4.70 -16.07
N LYS A 30 15.11 3.76 -16.72
CA LYS A 30 15.42 2.32 -16.77
C LYS A 30 16.72 2.01 -17.53
N LYS A 31 17.54 1.10 -16.99
CA LYS A 31 18.36 0.16 -17.79
C LYS A 31 18.16 -1.28 -17.30
N GLN A 32 17.70 -2.14 -18.21
CA GLN A 32 17.62 -3.59 -18.04
C GLN A 32 19.03 -4.20 -17.98
N ARG A 33 19.22 -5.19 -17.08
CA ARG A 33 20.01 -6.42 -17.32
C ARG A 33 19.97 -7.38 -16.11
N ASN A 34 19.66 -8.63 -16.44
CA ASN A 34 19.91 -9.95 -15.84
C ASN A 34 19.57 -10.24 -14.35
N GLY A 35 18.85 -11.34 -14.16
CA GLY A 35 17.80 -11.52 -13.14
C GLY A 35 18.15 -12.26 -11.84
N GLU A 36 19.39 -12.65 -11.57
CA GLU A 36 19.69 -13.46 -10.37
C GLU A 36 20.51 -12.73 -9.30
N ILE A 37 21.26 -11.68 -9.65
CA ILE A 37 22.12 -10.93 -8.70
C ILE A 37 21.35 -9.81 -7.95
N ARG A 38 20.07 -9.58 -8.29
CA ARG A 38 19.27 -8.44 -7.78
C ARG A 38 18.56 -8.69 -6.44
N GLN A 39 18.30 -9.94 -6.05
CA GLN A 39 17.59 -10.22 -4.79
C GLN A 39 18.42 -9.82 -3.57
N GLN A 40 19.71 -10.15 -3.53
CA GLN A 40 20.60 -9.68 -2.46
C GLN A 40 20.78 -8.15 -2.51
N ARG A 41 21.07 -7.56 -3.69
CA ARG A 41 21.34 -6.12 -3.80
C ARG A 41 20.16 -5.23 -3.41
N THR A 42 18.92 -5.64 -3.64
CA THR A 42 17.74 -4.81 -3.34
C THR A 42 17.46 -4.73 -1.83
N ILE A 43 17.60 -5.85 -1.11
CA ILE A 43 17.48 -5.87 0.37
C ILE A 43 18.65 -5.10 1.00
N THR A 44 19.86 -5.23 0.45
CA THR A 44 21.04 -4.43 0.90
C THR A 44 20.83 -2.92 0.69
N LEU A 45 20.18 -2.50 -0.39
CA LEU A 45 19.95 -1.08 -0.70
C LEU A 45 18.89 -0.41 0.21
N THR A 46 17.81 -1.11 0.57
CA THR A 46 16.76 -0.52 1.43
C THR A 46 17.24 -0.38 2.87
N ILE A 47 18.01 -1.36 3.36
CA ILE A 47 18.69 -1.30 4.66
C ILE A 47 19.72 -0.15 4.64
N SER A 48 20.52 -0.02 3.57
CA SER A 48 21.54 1.03 3.44
C SER A 48 21.01 2.47 3.51
N ILE A 49 19.77 2.73 3.04
CA ILE A 49 19.16 4.06 3.10
C ILE A 49 18.65 4.40 4.51
N ALA A 50 18.11 3.43 5.24
CA ALA A 50 17.76 3.60 6.66
C ALA A 50 19.04 3.76 7.51
N ASP A 51 20.08 3.02 7.19
CA ASP A 51 21.36 3.00 7.90
C ASP A 51 22.11 4.34 7.85
N LYS A 52 22.14 4.97 6.67
CA LYS A 52 22.71 6.31 6.52
C LYS A 52 21.97 7.35 7.36
N LYS A 53 20.65 7.21 7.51
CA LYS A 53 19.82 8.11 8.32
C LYS A 53 19.99 7.88 9.82
N VAL A 54 20.14 6.63 10.27
CA VAL A 54 20.41 6.35 11.69
C VAL A 54 21.74 6.95 12.10
N ASN A 55 22.79 6.74 11.29
CA ASN A 55 24.11 7.29 11.57
C ASN A 55 24.12 8.83 11.55
N SER A 56 23.36 9.48 10.67
CA SER A 56 23.26 10.94 10.64
C SER A 56 22.52 11.54 11.84
N LEU A 57 21.73 10.73 12.56
CA LEU A 57 21.01 11.15 13.78
C LEU A 57 21.83 10.93 15.07
N ILE A 58 22.93 10.17 15.02
CA ILE A 58 23.80 9.94 16.19
C ILE A 58 24.31 11.26 16.82
N PRO A 59 24.78 12.27 16.06
CA PRO A 59 25.20 13.54 16.65
C PRO A 59 24.06 14.26 17.37
N PHE A 60 22.84 14.20 16.82
CA PHE A 60 21.64 14.75 17.46
C PHE A 60 21.34 14.04 18.78
N PHE A 61 21.36 12.70 18.79
CA PHE A 61 21.12 11.93 20.02
C PHE A 61 22.19 12.17 21.08
N ARG A 62 23.47 12.27 20.69
CA ARG A 62 24.55 12.65 21.61
C ARG A 62 24.31 14.00 22.28
N LYS A 63 23.77 14.96 21.55
CA LYS A 63 23.52 16.32 22.04
C LYS A 63 22.27 16.41 22.93
N HIS A 64 21.23 15.64 22.64
CA HIS A 64 19.90 15.84 23.23
C HIS A 64 19.40 14.70 24.12
N VAL A 65 20.07 13.54 24.15
CA VAL A 65 19.64 12.37 24.94
C VAL A 65 20.76 11.98 25.91
N LYS A 66 20.45 11.89 27.20
CA LYS A 66 21.38 11.32 28.19
C LYS A 66 21.71 9.89 27.76
N GLN A 67 23.01 9.57 27.66
CA GLN A 67 23.51 8.30 27.10
C GLN A 67 23.28 8.10 25.59
N GLY A 68 22.90 9.13 24.82
CA GLY A 68 22.73 9.03 23.37
C GLY A 68 24.00 8.67 22.58
N GLY A 69 25.18 8.76 23.21
CA GLY A 69 26.45 8.27 22.67
C GLY A 69 26.60 6.75 22.61
N PHE A 70 25.76 6.00 23.34
CA PHE A 70 25.76 4.54 23.36
C PHE A 70 24.85 3.92 22.30
N ILE A 71 24.14 4.74 21.50
CA ILE A 71 23.32 4.23 20.40
C ILE A 71 24.25 3.56 19.37
N PRO A 72 24.06 2.27 19.05
CA PRO A 72 24.92 1.56 18.12
C PRO A 72 24.82 2.16 16.72
N GLN A 73 25.90 2.04 15.96
CA GLN A 73 25.87 2.42 14.55
C GLN A 73 24.96 1.47 13.76
N ALA A 74 24.50 1.95 12.61
CA ALA A 74 23.60 1.20 11.76
C ALA A 74 24.06 -0.24 11.43
N PRO A 75 25.35 -0.51 11.13
CA PRO A 75 25.80 -1.89 10.90
C PRO A 75 25.55 -2.80 12.11
N THR A 76 25.84 -2.31 13.32
CA THR A 76 25.61 -3.06 14.56
C THR A 76 24.12 -3.29 14.79
N LEU A 77 23.28 -2.28 14.55
CA LEU A 77 21.82 -2.42 14.64
C LEU A 77 21.28 -3.46 13.65
N CYS A 78 21.73 -3.43 12.39
CA CYS A 78 21.25 -4.31 11.34
C CYS A 78 21.77 -5.74 11.41
N GLN A 79 23.01 -5.94 11.86
CA GLN A 79 23.62 -7.26 11.87
C GLN A 79 23.42 -8.00 13.19
N MET A 80 23.31 -7.28 14.31
CA MET A 80 23.20 -7.90 15.64
C MET A 80 21.80 -7.77 16.24
N TYR A 81 21.27 -6.54 16.34
CA TYR A 81 20.04 -6.29 17.10
C TYR A 81 18.77 -6.62 16.32
N LEU A 82 18.66 -6.15 15.07
CA LEU A 82 17.45 -6.33 14.25
C LEU A 82 17.11 -7.81 14.00
N PRO A 83 18.07 -8.70 13.67
CA PRO A 83 17.76 -10.12 13.48
C PRO A 83 17.22 -10.75 14.76
N GLN A 84 17.82 -10.46 15.92
CA GLN A 84 17.35 -11.00 17.21
C GLN A 84 15.95 -10.50 17.56
N ILE A 85 15.68 -9.20 17.39
CA ILE A 85 14.36 -8.61 17.63
C ILE A 85 13.33 -9.21 16.67
N PHE A 86 13.71 -9.41 15.41
CA PHE A 86 12.84 -9.98 14.39
C PHE A 86 12.48 -11.44 14.71
N GLU A 87 13.45 -12.28 15.06
CA GLU A 87 13.19 -13.67 15.46
C GLU A 87 12.36 -13.78 16.74
N ASN A 88 12.62 -12.92 17.72
CA ASN A 88 11.79 -12.82 18.91
C ASN A 88 10.35 -12.44 18.53
N HIS A 89 10.18 -11.48 17.63
CA HIS A 89 8.86 -11.07 17.15
C HIS A 89 8.15 -12.21 16.40
N LEU A 90 8.84 -12.94 15.53
CA LEU A 90 8.29 -14.11 14.85
C LEU A 90 7.83 -15.19 15.82
N THR A 91 8.61 -15.44 16.88
CA THR A 91 8.24 -16.38 17.94
C THR A 91 6.98 -15.93 18.66
N GLN A 92 6.86 -14.64 19.00
CA GLN A 92 5.65 -14.09 19.61
C GLN A 92 4.43 -14.20 18.69
N LEU A 93 4.59 -13.95 17.39
CA LEU A 93 3.52 -14.16 16.41
C LEU A 93 3.13 -15.65 16.33
N LYS A 94 4.10 -16.56 16.37
CA LYS A 94 3.82 -18.00 16.36
C LYS A 94 2.99 -18.40 17.58
N LEU A 95 3.41 -18.04 18.79
CA LEU A 95 2.63 -18.28 20.03
C LEU A 95 1.24 -17.62 19.99
N MET A 96 1.11 -16.48 19.31
CA MET A 96 -0.15 -15.77 19.17
C MET A 96 -1.17 -16.52 18.30
N PHE A 97 -0.76 -17.30 17.31
CA PHE A 97 -1.67 -17.93 16.33
C PHE A 97 -1.60 -19.46 16.28
N GLU A 98 -0.59 -20.08 16.87
CA GLU A 98 -0.40 -21.54 16.90
C GLU A 98 -1.66 -22.25 17.37
N SER A 99 -2.10 -23.25 16.60
CA SER A 99 -3.29 -24.06 16.87
C SER A 99 -4.58 -23.26 17.14
N LYS A 100 -4.72 -22.05 16.59
CA LYS A 100 -5.93 -21.22 16.73
C LYS A 100 -6.75 -21.16 15.44
N PRO A 101 -8.08 -21.02 15.54
CA PRO A 101 -8.96 -20.85 14.38
C PRO A 101 -8.85 -19.43 13.83
N VAL A 102 -7.87 -19.24 12.93
CA VAL A 102 -7.59 -17.94 12.31
C VAL A 102 -8.52 -17.66 11.13
N ALA A 103 -8.81 -16.38 10.92
CA ALA A 103 -9.23 -15.86 9.63
C ALA A 103 -8.02 -15.26 8.90
N ILE A 104 -7.97 -15.47 7.60
CA ILE A 104 -6.81 -15.19 6.76
C ILE A 104 -7.20 -14.09 5.78
N THR A 105 -6.35 -13.09 5.61
CA THR A 105 -6.45 -12.16 4.49
C THR A 105 -5.18 -12.23 3.66
N MET A 106 -5.33 -12.43 2.37
CA MET A 106 -4.22 -12.37 1.41
C MET A 106 -4.51 -11.34 0.35
N ASP A 107 -3.55 -10.46 0.13
CA ASP A 107 -3.63 -9.41 -0.87
C ASP A 107 -2.34 -9.36 -1.70
N GLU A 108 -2.52 -9.29 -3.02
CA GLU A 108 -1.41 -9.09 -3.95
C GLU A 108 -1.20 -7.59 -4.16
N THR A 109 0.04 -7.16 -4.00
CA THR A 109 0.50 -5.81 -4.34
C THR A 109 1.67 -5.90 -5.30
N THR A 110 1.93 -4.84 -6.03
CA THR A 110 3.11 -4.74 -6.91
C THR A 110 4.07 -3.72 -6.33
N ASP A 111 5.34 -4.08 -6.18
CA ASP A 111 6.37 -3.16 -5.70
C ASP A 111 6.88 -2.21 -6.80
N ASP A 112 7.73 -1.25 -6.43
CA ASP A 112 8.32 -0.29 -7.38
C ASP A 112 9.21 -0.95 -8.45
N CYS A 113 9.62 -2.20 -8.23
CA CYS A 113 10.38 -3.01 -9.18
C CYS A 113 9.48 -3.90 -10.06
N ALA A 114 8.17 -3.73 -10.00
CA ALA A 114 7.16 -4.53 -10.69
C ALA A 114 7.15 -6.02 -10.29
N ARG A 115 7.59 -6.35 -9.08
CA ARG A 115 7.50 -7.70 -8.50
C ARG A 115 6.18 -7.84 -7.77
N SER A 116 5.56 -9.01 -7.88
CA SER A 116 4.38 -9.33 -7.11
C SER A 116 4.76 -9.65 -5.66
N VAL A 117 4.10 -8.98 -4.73
CA VAL A 117 4.29 -9.10 -3.29
C VAL A 117 2.96 -9.50 -2.67
N VAL A 118 2.93 -10.68 -2.06
CA VAL A 118 1.75 -11.23 -1.42
C VAL A 118 1.86 -10.97 0.08
N ASN A 119 0.92 -10.18 0.60
CA ASN A 119 0.83 -9.88 2.01
C ASN A 119 -0.20 -10.81 2.65
N THR A 120 0.21 -11.51 3.72
CA THR A 120 -0.69 -12.42 4.46
C THR A 120 -0.89 -11.91 5.88
N LEU A 121 -2.15 -11.68 6.24
CA LEU A 121 -2.56 -11.30 7.58
C LEU A 121 -3.37 -12.41 8.25
N PHE A 122 -3.09 -12.65 9.53
CA PHE A 122 -3.91 -13.49 10.39
C PHE A 122 -4.75 -12.63 11.33
N HIS A 123 -5.97 -13.11 11.56
CA HIS A 123 -6.97 -12.51 12.41
C HIS A 123 -7.43 -13.55 13.42
N PHE A 124 -7.30 -13.24 14.71
CA PHE A 124 -7.85 -14.05 15.78
C PHE A 124 -8.33 -13.15 16.91
N ARG A 125 -9.64 -13.20 17.19
CA ARG A 125 -10.31 -12.29 18.13
C ARG A 125 -10.05 -10.82 17.73
N THR A 126 -9.44 -10.03 18.61
CA THR A 126 -9.08 -8.63 18.38
C THR A 126 -7.69 -8.44 17.78
N ASN A 127 -6.93 -9.53 17.58
CA ASN A 127 -5.57 -9.45 17.06
C ASN A 127 -5.55 -9.64 15.55
N THR A 128 -5.05 -8.62 14.85
CA THR A 128 -4.73 -8.66 13.43
C THR A 128 -3.25 -8.37 13.27
N LYS A 129 -2.52 -9.28 12.61
CA LYS A 129 -1.07 -9.15 12.39
C LYS A 129 -0.70 -9.56 10.97
N LEU A 130 0.23 -8.82 10.39
CA LEU A 130 0.94 -9.22 9.19
C LEU A 130 1.93 -10.33 9.58
N VAL A 131 1.72 -11.52 9.02
CA VAL A 131 2.46 -12.73 9.38
C VAL A 131 3.45 -13.17 8.31
N SER A 132 3.23 -12.73 7.06
CA SER A 132 4.14 -12.99 5.94
C SER A 132 4.03 -11.93 4.86
N VAL A 133 5.16 -11.68 4.20
CA VAL A 133 5.31 -10.85 3.01
C VAL A 133 6.17 -11.64 2.03
N ASP A 134 5.53 -12.22 1.01
CA ASP A 134 6.15 -13.17 0.10
C ASP A 134 6.32 -12.54 -1.29
N PHE A 135 7.54 -12.58 -1.81
CA PHE A 135 7.85 -12.10 -3.16
C PHE A 135 7.71 -13.26 -4.15
N LEU A 136 6.74 -13.16 -5.06
CA LEU A 136 6.47 -14.18 -6.05
C LEU A 136 6.91 -13.72 -7.44
N ILE A 137 7.58 -14.61 -8.18
CA ILE A 137 7.94 -14.35 -9.59
C ILE A 137 6.69 -14.43 -10.47
N GLN A 138 5.78 -15.35 -10.16
CA GLN A 138 4.51 -15.51 -10.85
C GLN A 138 3.38 -15.69 -9.84
N VAL A 139 2.30 -14.95 -10.05
CA VAL A 139 1.08 -15.07 -9.25
C VAL A 139 0.03 -15.83 -10.06
N ASN A 140 -0.34 -17.00 -9.56
CA ASN A 140 -1.42 -17.81 -10.06
C ASN A 140 -2.12 -18.53 -8.90
N ASN A 141 -3.16 -19.30 -9.21
CA ASN A 141 -3.94 -20.02 -8.20
C ASN A 141 -3.07 -20.98 -7.37
N SER A 142 -2.17 -21.71 -8.01
CA SER A 142 -1.31 -22.69 -7.35
C SER A 142 -0.26 -22.02 -6.46
N THR A 143 0.40 -20.95 -6.92
CA THR A 143 1.44 -20.26 -6.14
C THR A 143 0.88 -19.56 -4.92
N ILE A 144 -0.31 -18.96 -5.01
CA ILE A 144 -1.00 -18.41 -3.84
C ILE A 144 -1.37 -19.52 -2.85
N GLY A 145 -1.95 -20.62 -3.34
CA GLY A 145 -2.36 -21.73 -2.50
C GLY A 145 -1.18 -22.36 -1.78
N SER A 146 -0.08 -22.64 -2.49
CA SER A 146 1.14 -23.19 -1.88
C SER A 146 1.72 -22.23 -0.85
N THR A 147 1.76 -20.93 -1.15
CA THR A 147 2.25 -19.90 -0.21
C THR A 147 1.45 -19.94 1.09
N LEU A 148 0.11 -19.97 1.01
CA LEU A 148 -0.73 -20.03 2.20
C LEU A 148 -0.51 -21.31 3.01
N LEU A 149 -0.46 -22.47 2.34
CA LEU A 149 -0.24 -23.75 3.02
C LEU A 149 1.12 -23.79 3.72
N THR A 150 2.18 -23.27 3.09
CA THR A 150 3.51 -23.14 3.71
C THR A 150 3.47 -22.25 4.94
N ILE A 151 2.76 -21.11 4.88
CA ILE A 151 2.62 -20.21 6.04
C ILE A 151 1.87 -20.92 7.17
N LEU A 152 0.74 -21.57 6.90
CA LEU A 152 -0.02 -22.29 7.93
C LEU A 152 0.81 -23.37 8.63
N THR A 153 1.61 -24.13 7.86
CA THR A 153 2.57 -25.10 8.41
C THR A 153 3.64 -24.43 9.26
N LYS A 154 4.23 -23.31 8.81
CA LYS A 154 5.25 -22.56 9.57
C LYS A 154 4.73 -22.11 10.94
N TYR A 155 3.47 -21.69 10.99
CA TYR A 155 2.79 -21.23 12.21
C TYR A 155 2.15 -22.35 13.03
N ASN A 156 2.33 -23.64 12.66
CA ASN A 156 1.72 -24.79 13.33
C ASN A 156 0.18 -24.65 13.45
N ILE A 157 -0.49 -24.24 12.37
CA ILE A 157 -1.95 -24.13 12.32
C ILE A 157 -2.50 -25.32 11.53
N PRO A 158 -3.21 -26.26 12.19
CA PRO A 158 -3.87 -27.35 11.49
C PRO A 158 -4.85 -26.84 10.44
N PHE A 159 -4.87 -27.47 9.26
CA PHE A 159 -5.71 -27.08 8.14
C PHE A 159 -7.22 -27.20 8.43
N SER A 160 -7.62 -27.89 9.50
CA SER A 160 -9.02 -27.94 9.97
C SER A 160 -9.48 -26.70 10.74
N LEU A 161 -8.57 -25.82 11.15
CA LEU A 161 -8.89 -24.67 12.01
C LEU A 161 -9.28 -23.39 11.24
N PRO A 162 -8.62 -22.99 10.14
CA PRO A 162 -9.01 -21.79 9.40
C PRO A 162 -10.46 -21.85 8.95
N ARG A 163 -11.19 -20.75 9.18
CA ARG A 163 -12.64 -20.66 8.88
C ARG A 163 -12.96 -19.69 7.75
N LEU A 164 -12.18 -18.63 7.62
CA LEU A 164 -12.44 -17.56 6.67
C LEU A 164 -11.17 -17.21 5.90
N PHE A 165 -11.30 -17.12 4.58
CA PHE A 165 -10.28 -16.64 3.66
C PHE A 165 -10.82 -15.39 2.95
N ILE A 166 -10.13 -14.27 3.14
CA ILE A 166 -10.47 -12.98 2.53
C ILE A 166 -9.41 -12.68 1.48
N SER A 167 -9.82 -12.40 0.26
CA SER A 167 -8.92 -11.97 -0.81
C SER A 167 -9.63 -11.03 -1.77
N ASP A 168 -8.91 -10.50 -2.77
CA ASP A 168 -9.56 -9.84 -3.90
C ASP A 168 -10.52 -10.78 -4.65
N SER A 169 -11.31 -10.21 -5.57
CA SER A 169 -12.25 -10.98 -6.39
C SER A 169 -11.66 -11.48 -7.71
N ALA A 170 -10.32 -11.47 -7.86
CA ALA A 170 -9.66 -11.88 -9.10
C ALA A 170 -9.97 -13.34 -9.42
N ALA A 171 -9.98 -13.66 -10.72
CA ALA A 171 -10.32 -15.00 -11.20
C ALA A 171 -9.37 -16.06 -10.62
N TYR A 172 -8.07 -15.76 -10.52
CA TYR A 172 -7.09 -16.70 -9.99
C TYR A 172 -7.23 -16.91 -8.47
N MET A 173 -7.64 -15.90 -7.69
CA MET A 173 -7.91 -16.05 -6.25
C MET A 173 -9.13 -16.93 -5.99
N LYS A 174 -10.21 -16.72 -6.76
CA LYS A 174 -11.41 -17.59 -6.71
C LYS A 174 -11.07 -19.02 -7.13
N LYS A 175 -10.21 -19.18 -8.15
CA LYS A 175 -9.71 -20.47 -8.60
C LYS A 175 -8.83 -21.15 -7.53
N CYS A 176 -7.94 -20.40 -6.87
CA CYS A 176 -7.13 -20.86 -5.74
C CYS A 176 -8.02 -21.43 -4.63
N PHE A 177 -9.03 -20.65 -4.21
CA PHE A 177 -9.97 -21.12 -3.19
C PHE A 177 -10.66 -22.42 -3.62
N ARG A 178 -11.28 -22.44 -4.81
CA ARG A 178 -12.05 -23.60 -5.28
C ARG A 178 -11.22 -24.87 -5.47
N GLU A 179 -10.04 -24.74 -6.06
CA GLU A 179 -9.28 -25.89 -6.58
C GLU A 179 -8.11 -26.29 -5.67
N VAL A 180 -7.60 -25.38 -4.82
CA VAL A 180 -6.44 -25.64 -3.96
C VAL A 180 -6.84 -25.64 -2.49
N LEU A 181 -7.48 -24.58 -2.01
CA LEU A 181 -7.74 -24.43 -0.57
C LEU A 181 -8.96 -25.23 -0.10
N LYS A 182 -10.06 -25.24 -0.84
CA LYS A 182 -11.31 -25.92 -0.44
C LYS A 182 -11.16 -27.43 -0.32
N PRO A 183 -10.43 -28.15 -1.20
CA PRO A 183 -10.16 -29.58 -1.02
C PRO A 183 -9.33 -29.89 0.23
N VAL A 184 -8.38 -29.02 0.58
CA VAL A 184 -7.49 -29.21 1.75
C VAL A 184 -8.16 -28.75 3.05
N MET A 185 -9.00 -27.73 2.98
CA MET A 185 -9.70 -27.10 4.11
C MET A 185 -11.21 -27.02 3.81
N PRO A 186 -11.98 -28.12 3.88
CA PRO A 186 -13.38 -28.15 3.48
C PRO A 186 -14.27 -27.18 4.27
N GLN A 187 -13.93 -26.86 5.51
CA GLN A 187 -14.64 -25.90 6.36
C GLN A 187 -14.35 -24.42 6.04
N LEU A 188 -13.36 -24.13 5.18
CA LEU A 188 -12.96 -22.77 4.83
C LEU A 188 -14.03 -22.10 3.94
N ILE A 189 -14.34 -20.86 4.27
CA ILE A 189 -15.26 -20.00 3.51
C ILE A 189 -14.43 -18.89 2.84
N HIS A 190 -14.69 -18.62 1.56
CA HIS A 190 -14.08 -17.49 0.86
C HIS A 190 -15.00 -16.28 0.87
N ALA A 191 -14.47 -15.14 1.31
CA ALA A 191 -15.14 -13.85 1.25
C ALA A 191 -14.34 -12.91 0.33
N PRO A 192 -14.89 -12.53 -0.84
CA PRO A 192 -14.26 -11.53 -1.69
C PRO A 192 -14.23 -10.14 -1.01
N CYS A 193 -13.18 -9.37 -1.27
CA CYS A 193 -12.98 -8.05 -0.70
C CYS A 193 -14.10 -7.08 -1.10
N CYS A 194 -14.85 -6.58 -0.10
CA CYS A 194 -15.93 -5.62 -0.31
C CYS A 194 -15.45 -4.33 -0.99
N ALA A 195 -14.24 -3.86 -0.68
CA ALA A 195 -13.69 -2.66 -1.31
C ALA A 195 -13.48 -2.85 -2.81
N HIS A 196 -13.06 -4.05 -3.23
CA HIS A 196 -12.94 -4.39 -4.64
C HIS A 196 -14.32 -4.51 -5.32
N ILE A 197 -15.31 -5.12 -4.65
CA ILE A 197 -16.70 -5.19 -5.16
C ILE A 197 -17.28 -3.79 -5.37
N LEU A 198 -17.09 -2.89 -4.39
CA LEU A 198 -17.53 -1.51 -4.50
C LEU A 198 -16.82 -0.78 -5.64
N ASN A 199 -15.52 -1.04 -5.85
CA ASN A 199 -14.80 -0.49 -7.01
C ASN A 199 -15.37 -1.01 -8.33
N LEU A 200 -15.70 -2.30 -8.45
CA LEU A 200 -16.34 -2.87 -9.64
C LEU A 200 -17.71 -2.23 -9.91
N ILE A 201 -18.54 -2.03 -8.89
CA ILE A 201 -19.81 -1.30 -9.01
C ILE A 201 -19.55 0.15 -9.46
N GLY A 202 -18.51 0.79 -8.92
CA GLY A 202 -18.11 2.12 -9.36
C GLY A 202 -17.69 2.17 -10.84
N GLU A 203 -17.01 1.15 -11.34
CA GLU A 203 -16.64 1.03 -12.75
C GLU A 203 -17.84 0.78 -13.67
N THR A 204 -18.88 0.08 -13.21
CA THR A 204 -20.10 -0.09 -14.03
C THR A 204 -20.84 1.22 -14.22
N TRP A 205 -20.86 2.09 -13.20
CA TRP A 205 -21.46 3.44 -13.32
C TRP A 205 -20.76 4.27 -14.41
N GLN A 206 -19.43 4.14 -14.56
CA GLN A 206 -18.68 4.83 -15.63
C GLN A 206 -19.05 4.35 -17.04
N LYS A 207 -19.58 3.13 -17.17
CA LYS A 207 -19.99 2.52 -18.44
C LYS A 207 -21.50 2.61 -18.67
N PHE A 208 -22.25 3.07 -17.67
CA PHE A 208 -23.71 3.12 -17.72
C PHE A 208 -24.17 4.27 -18.63
N ASN A 209 -25.03 3.94 -19.61
CA ASN A 209 -25.39 4.85 -20.71
C ASN A 209 -25.96 6.21 -20.27
N PRO A 210 -26.80 6.29 -19.22
CA PRO A 210 -27.26 7.58 -18.70
C PRO A 210 -26.15 8.56 -18.28
N PHE A 211 -24.94 8.07 -17.98
CA PHE A 211 -23.79 8.89 -17.64
C PHE A 211 -22.84 9.15 -18.83
N ALA A 212 -23.24 8.85 -20.07
CA ALA A 212 -22.40 9.03 -21.25
C ALA A 212 -21.92 10.48 -21.44
N ILE A 213 -22.81 11.46 -21.26
CA ILE A 213 -22.48 12.89 -21.36
C ILE A 213 -21.44 13.28 -20.30
N LEU A 214 -21.66 12.86 -19.05
CA LEU A 214 -20.72 13.11 -17.95
C LEU A 214 -19.36 12.47 -18.27
N LYS A 215 -19.34 11.22 -18.75
CA LYS A 215 -18.11 10.54 -19.15
C LYS A 215 -17.34 11.29 -20.24
N GLU A 216 -18.04 11.76 -21.27
CA GLU A 216 -17.43 12.55 -22.35
C GLU A 216 -16.86 13.87 -21.83
N PHE A 217 -17.63 14.58 -20.99
CA PHE A 217 -17.19 15.80 -20.34
C PHE A 217 -15.91 15.58 -19.51
N LEU A 218 -15.90 14.55 -18.65
CA LEU A 218 -14.71 14.19 -17.87
C LEU A 218 -13.53 13.82 -18.75
N ALA A 219 -13.75 13.14 -19.88
CA ALA A 219 -12.70 12.81 -20.83
C ALA A 219 -12.11 14.07 -21.47
N LYS A 220 -12.95 15.06 -21.82
CA LYS A 220 -12.50 16.36 -22.34
C LYS A 220 -11.74 17.18 -21.30
N VAL A 221 -12.20 17.23 -20.06
CA VAL A 221 -11.45 17.85 -18.95
C VAL A 221 -10.10 17.15 -18.80
N LYS A 222 -10.07 15.82 -18.79
CA LYS A 222 -8.83 15.05 -18.71
C LYS A 222 -7.90 15.37 -19.89
N GLU A 223 -8.40 15.41 -21.12
CA GLU A 223 -7.62 15.78 -22.31
C GLU A 223 -7.03 17.20 -22.20
N CYS A 224 -7.85 18.17 -21.80
CA CYS A 224 -7.47 19.57 -21.65
C CYS A 224 -6.34 19.78 -20.64
N PHE A 225 -6.38 19.07 -19.51
CA PHE A 225 -5.45 19.26 -18.40
C PHE A 225 -4.32 18.23 -18.34
N VAL A 226 -4.49 16.99 -18.83
CA VAL A 226 -3.43 15.96 -18.78
C VAL A 226 -2.21 16.38 -19.58
N ARG A 227 -2.41 16.93 -20.79
CA ARG A 227 -1.33 17.17 -21.75
C ARG A 227 -0.60 18.50 -21.58
N SER A 228 -1.06 19.39 -20.69
CA SER A 228 -0.46 20.72 -20.53
C SER A 228 -0.35 21.16 -19.06
N PRO A 229 0.85 21.04 -18.46
CA PRO A 229 1.13 21.57 -17.12
C PRO A 229 0.83 23.08 -17.01
N ALA A 230 1.08 23.86 -18.07
CA ALA A 230 0.80 25.29 -18.11
C ALA A 230 -0.69 25.60 -17.95
N ARG A 231 -1.59 24.83 -18.57
CA ARG A 231 -3.05 24.98 -18.40
C ARG A 231 -3.48 24.69 -16.97
N ARG A 232 -2.90 23.67 -16.32
CA ARG A 232 -3.16 23.40 -14.89
C ARG A 232 -2.73 24.57 -14.01
N GLY A 233 -1.56 25.14 -14.28
CA GLY A 233 -1.06 26.31 -13.54
C GLY A 233 -1.99 27.52 -13.67
N ARG A 234 -2.40 27.85 -14.91
CA ARG A 234 -3.34 28.96 -15.16
C ARG A 234 -4.70 28.74 -14.49
N TYR A 235 -5.22 27.52 -14.52
CA TYR A 235 -6.48 27.19 -13.84
C TYR A 235 -6.38 27.32 -12.32
N LEU A 236 -5.28 26.88 -11.70
CA LEU A 236 -5.08 27.08 -10.26
C LEU A 236 -5.01 28.58 -9.90
N ILE A 237 -4.38 29.41 -10.73
CA ILE A 237 -4.36 30.88 -10.54
C ILE A 237 -5.78 31.44 -10.64
N HIS A 238 -6.55 31.02 -11.64
CA HIS A 238 -7.95 31.44 -11.81
C HIS A 238 -8.79 31.10 -10.57
N LEU A 239 -8.67 29.89 -10.01
CA LEU A 239 -9.41 29.50 -8.81
C LEU A 239 -9.05 30.36 -7.59
N ARG A 240 -7.77 30.74 -7.41
CA ARG A 240 -7.38 31.67 -6.34
C ARG A 240 -8.03 33.03 -6.52
N ASN A 241 -8.04 33.54 -7.74
CA ASN A 241 -8.65 34.83 -8.06
C ASN A 241 -10.18 34.82 -7.85
N TYR A 242 -10.81 33.64 -7.96
CA TYR A 242 -12.24 33.44 -7.70
C TYR A 242 -12.57 33.18 -6.21
N GLY A 243 -11.62 33.38 -5.30
CA GLY A 243 -11.85 33.28 -3.85
C GLY A 243 -11.60 31.90 -3.23
N ILE A 244 -11.08 30.93 -3.98
CA ILE A 244 -10.68 29.63 -3.41
C ILE A 244 -9.29 29.77 -2.80
N SER A 245 -9.23 29.83 -1.46
CA SER A 245 -8.01 30.09 -0.68
C SER A 245 -6.95 28.97 -0.77
N SER A 246 -7.34 27.74 -1.14
CA SER A 246 -6.40 26.62 -1.36
C SER A 246 -6.87 25.70 -2.50
N PRO A 247 -6.68 26.09 -3.77
CA PRO A 247 -7.15 25.29 -4.89
C PRO A 247 -6.33 24.01 -5.03
N CYS A 248 -7.02 22.87 -5.06
CA CYS A 248 -6.40 21.56 -5.28
C CYS A 248 -6.30 21.25 -6.78
N LYS A 249 -5.31 20.44 -7.15
CA LYS A 249 -5.17 19.94 -8.52
C LYS A 249 -6.36 19.03 -8.84
N ILE A 250 -6.85 19.10 -10.08
CA ILE A 250 -7.88 18.18 -10.59
C ILE A 250 -7.40 16.74 -10.34
N PRO A 251 -8.17 15.90 -9.63
CA PRO A 251 -7.84 14.51 -9.42
C PRO A 251 -8.03 13.77 -10.75
N LEU A 252 -6.93 13.46 -11.42
CA LEU A 252 -6.95 12.80 -12.72
C LEU A 252 -7.08 11.28 -12.53
N PRO A 253 -8.10 10.61 -13.12
CA PRO A 253 -8.30 9.18 -12.95
C PRO A 253 -7.15 8.35 -13.53
N THR A 254 -6.59 7.48 -12.69
CA THR A 254 -5.61 6.45 -13.04
C THR A 254 -6.18 5.08 -12.69
N SER A 255 -5.79 4.03 -13.42
CA SER A 255 -6.28 2.65 -13.23
C SER A 255 -5.89 2.04 -11.88
N ILE A 256 -4.89 2.61 -11.20
CA ILE A 256 -4.22 2.03 -10.03
C ILE A 256 -4.82 2.54 -8.70
N ARG A 257 -5.72 3.54 -8.74
CA ARG A 257 -6.28 4.16 -7.53
C ARG A 257 -7.79 4.22 -7.64
N TRP A 258 -8.46 3.35 -6.89
CA TRP A 258 -9.92 3.27 -6.80
C TRP A 258 -10.54 4.64 -6.45
N ASN A 259 -11.76 4.88 -6.93
CA ASN A 259 -12.57 6.08 -6.68
C ASN A 259 -12.06 7.42 -7.27
N LEU A 260 -10.95 7.47 -8.02
CA LEU A 260 -10.51 8.74 -8.64
C LEU A 260 -11.54 9.33 -9.59
N TRP A 261 -12.32 8.50 -10.29
CA TRP A 261 -13.39 8.98 -11.16
C TRP A 261 -14.44 9.78 -10.38
N PHE A 262 -14.92 9.24 -9.26
CA PHE A 262 -15.87 9.94 -8.37
C PHE A 262 -15.27 11.22 -7.78
N LYS A 263 -14.00 11.20 -7.38
CA LYS A 263 -13.30 12.41 -6.92
C LYS A 263 -13.24 13.49 -8.00
N MET A 264 -13.08 13.10 -9.27
CA MET A 264 -13.09 14.04 -10.39
C MET A 264 -14.49 14.63 -10.62
N VAL A 265 -15.54 13.81 -10.54
CA VAL A 265 -16.94 14.27 -10.62
C VAL A 265 -17.24 15.28 -9.51
N GLU A 266 -16.89 14.94 -8.27
CA GLU A 266 -17.11 15.82 -7.12
C GLU A 266 -16.32 17.13 -7.23
N TYR A 267 -15.05 17.05 -7.64
CA TYR A 267 -14.23 18.23 -7.89
C TYR A 267 -14.88 19.16 -8.92
N ILE A 268 -15.35 18.61 -10.04
CA ILE A 268 -15.97 19.37 -11.12
C ILE A 268 -17.27 20.01 -10.65
N LYS A 269 -18.10 19.28 -9.90
CA LYS A 269 -19.33 19.81 -9.32
C LYS A 269 -19.07 21.02 -8.42
N ILE A 270 -17.94 21.04 -7.71
CA ILE A 270 -17.60 22.14 -6.78
C ILE A 270 -16.95 23.32 -7.50
N HIS A 271 -16.11 23.06 -8.51
CA HIS A 271 -15.18 24.06 -9.06
C HIS A 271 -15.43 24.47 -10.51
N ILE A 272 -16.37 23.82 -11.21
CA ILE A 272 -16.82 24.24 -12.54
C ILE A 272 -18.27 24.71 -12.40
N PRO A 273 -18.51 26.02 -12.31
CA PRO A 273 -19.86 26.56 -12.30
C PRO A 273 -20.56 26.25 -13.62
N TYR A 274 -21.86 25.94 -13.53
CA TYR A 274 -22.76 25.71 -14.66
C TYR A 274 -23.36 27.03 -15.13
#